data_AF-A0A257RRY3-F1
#
_entry.id   AF-A0A257RRY3-F1
#
_cell.length_a   1.000
_cell.length_b   1.000
_cell.length_c   1.000
_cell.angle_alpha   90.00
_cell.angle_beta   90.00
_cell.angle_gamma   90.00
#
_symmetry.space_group_name_H-M   'P 1'
#
loop_
_entity.id
_entity.type
_entity.pdbx_description
1 polymer ?
#
loop_
_entity_poly.entity_id
_entity_poly.type
_entity_poly.pdbx_seq_one_letter_code
_entity_poly.pdbx_strand_id
1 'polypeptide(L)'
;MEYQVPQFIEAEDKIIGPLTLKQFIYIAGAAGLCIIFFAYLPLVFALLFALPIAGLAAALAFYKVNGKPFVEVLEAGFNYYTGSKLFLWKHEEPKVATPQQDAAAAAAAATATSRMSLGGPRLTRGKLTELAWSLDVKSTGEPNS
;
A
#
# COMPACT_ATOMS: atom_id res chain seq x y z
N MET A 1 31.16 1.48 16.56
CA MET A 1 30.06 1.25 17.52
C MET A 1 28.78 1.45 16.76
N GLU A 2 28.03 0.38 16.49
CA GLU A 2 26.71 0.49 15.86
C GLU A 2 25.67 0.74 16.96
N TYR A 3 24.89 1.81 16.81
CA TYR A 3 23.85 2.19 17.76
C TYR A 3 22.52 1.61 17.28
N GLN A 4 21.85 0.81 18.11
CA GLN A 4 20.48 0.37 17.81
C GLN A 4 19.55 1.58 17.93
N VAL A 5 18.95 1.96 16.81
CA VAL A 5 17.92 3.01 16.79
C VAL A 5 16.67 2.45 17.48
N PRO A 6 16.19 3.10 18.56
CA PRO A 6 14.94 2.71 19.20
C PRO A 6 13.79 2.78 18.17
N GLN A 7 13.10 1.66 17.96
CA GLN A 7 11.97 1.54 17.02
C GLN A 7 10.65 2.04 17.63
N PHE A 8 10.67 2.64 18.82
CA PHE A 8 9.47 2.99 19.59
C PHE A 8 8.99 4.44 19.40
N ILE A 9 9.49 5.16 18.40
CA ILE A 9 9.13 6.57 18.18
C ILE A 9 7.67 6.76 17.76
N GLU A 10 7.06 5.72 17.19
CA GLU A 10 5.67 5.75 16.69
C GLU A 10 4.64 5.23 17.69
N ALA A 11 5.07 4.63 18.81
CA ALA A 11 4.16 4.15 19.84
C ALA A 11 3.71 5.33 20.72
N GLU A 12 2.39 5.57 20.80
CA GLU A 12 1.86 6.65 21.61
C GLU A 12 2.12 6.41 23.11
N ASP A 13 2.58 7.46 23.81
CA ASP A 13 2.90 7.39 25.23
C ASP A 13 1.65 7.12 26.08
N LYS A 14 1.78 6.13 26.96
CA LYS A 14 0.77 5.82 27.97
C LYS A 14 0.99 6.69 29.19
N ILE A 15 0.32 7.83 29.22
CA ILE A 15 0.50 8.85 30.26
C ILE A 15 -0.34 8.53 31.51
N ILE A 16 -1.52 7.92 31.33
CA ILE A 16 -2.47 7.63 32.41
C ILE A 16 -2.63 6.13 32.54
N GLY A 17 -1.72 5.51 33.30
CA GLY A 17 -1.72 4.06 33.54
C GLY A 17 -1.61 3.27 32.22
N PRO A 18 -2.59 2.41 31.87
CA PRO A 18 -2.56 1.67 30.61
C PRO A 18 -3.06 2.48 29.40
N LEU A 19 -3.59 3.69 29.61
CA LEU A 19 -4.24 4.50 28.58
C LEU A 19 -3.28 5.54 28.01
N THR A 20 -3.35 5.69 26.69
CA THR A 20 -2.82 6.86 25.97
C THR A 20 -3.67 8.09 26.25
N LEU A 21 -3.13 9.27 25.99
CA LEU A 21 -3.87 10.53 26.20
C LEU A 21 -5.16 10.56 25.36
N LYS A 22 -5.12 10.13 24.10
CA LYS A 22 -6.31 10.09 23.24
C LYS A 22 -7.39 9.15 23.79
N GLN A 23 -6.99 7.95 24.20
CA GLN A 23 -7.90 6.97 24.80
C GLN A 23 -8.57 7.51 26.07
N PHE A 24 -7.79 8.18 26.92
CA PHE A 24 -8.32 8.83 28.11
C PHE A 24 -9.36 9.89 27.76
N ILE A 25 -9.09 10.76 26.78
CA ILE A 25 -10.04 11.79 26.35
C ILE A 25 -11.34 11.17 25.83
N TYR A 26 -11.27 10.09 25.04
CA TYR A 26 -12.48 9.43 24.54
C TYR A 26 -13.35 8.86 25.66
N ILE A 27 -12.74 8.18 26.63
CA ILE A 27 -13.47 7.60 27.75
C ILE A 27 -14.00 8.69 28.69
N ALA A 28 -13.17 9.68 29.04
CA ALA A 28 -13.56 10.77 29.92
C ALA A 28 -14.69 11.62 29.29
N GLY A 29 -14.57 11.93 28.00
CA GLY A 29 -15.60 12.64 27.24
C GLY A 29 -16.92 11.86 27.18
N ALA A 30 -16.87 10.56 26.87
CA ALA A 30 -18.06 9.73 26.84
C ALA A 30 -18.70 9.53 28.22
N ALA A 31 -17.89 9.34 29.26
CA ALA A 31 -18.37 9.25 30.64
C ALA A 31 -19.06 10.55 31.08
N GLY A 32 -18.45 11.71 30.79
CA GLY A 32 -19.06 13.02 31.04
C GLY A 32 -20.39 13.18 30.29
N LEU A 33 -20.44 12.79 29.02
CA LEU A 33 -21.67 12.84 28.21
C LEU A 33 -22.76 11.90 28.75
N CYS A 34 -22.39 10.70 29.19
CA CYS A 34 -23.32 9.76 29.82
C CYS A 34 -23.92 10.35 31.11
N ILE A 35 -23.09 10.96 31.96
CA ILE A 35 -23.56 11.64 33.18
C ILE A 35 -24.57 12.73 32.84
N ILE A 36 -24.31 13.53 31.80
CA ILE A 36 -25.25 14.56 31.32
C ILE A 36 -26.58 13.91 30.90
N PHE A 37 -26.56 12.82 30.14
CA PHE A 37 -27.79 12.14 29.77
C PHE A 37 -28.58 11.62 30.97
N PHE A 38 -27.91 10.99 31.94
CA PHE A 38 -28.58 10.52 33.16
C PHE A 38 -29.08 11.67 34.05
N ALA A 39 -28.48 12.85 33.97
CA ALA A 39 -28.91 14.03 34.74
C ALA A 39 -30.12 14.74 34.13
N TYR A 40 -30.22 14.81 32.79
CA TYR A 40 -31.23 15.63 32.10
C TYR A 40 -32.34 14.83 31.40
N LEU A 41 -32.11 13.56 31.03
CA LEU A 41 -33.09 12.75 30.29
C LEU A 41 -33.80 11.75 31.22
N PRO A 42 -35.05 11.36 30.89
CA PRO A 42 -35.70 10.22 31.54
C PRO A 42 -34.87 8.95 31.34
N LEU A 43 -34.88 8.06 32.34
CA LEU A 43 -34.01 6.87 32.38
C LEU A 43 -33.99 6.06 31.07
N VAL A 44 -35.15 5.86 30.45
CA VAL A 44 -35.26 5.10 29.18
C VAL A 44 -34.48 5.77 28.04
N PHE A 45 -34.64 7.09 27.87
CA PHE A 45 -33.91 7.82 26.82
C PHE A 45 -32.44 7.98 27.16
N ALA A 46 -32.11 8.23 28.44
CA ALA A 46 -30.74 8.30 28.89
C ALA A 46 -29.99 7.00 28.55
N LEU A 47 -30.58 5.84 28.82
CA LEU A 47 -29.98 4.54 28.56
C LEU A 47 -29.90 4.24 27.05
N LEU A 48 -30.92 4.62 26.28
CA LEU A 48 -30.95 4.45 24.82
C LEU A 48 -29.80 5.20 24.12
N PHE A 49 -29.44 6.40 24.58
CA PHE A 49 -28.33 7.17 24.01
C PHE A 49 -26.97 6.88 24.67
N ALA A 50 -26.95 6.69 25.99
CA ALA A 50 -25.71 6.43 26.72
C ALA A 50 -25.07 5.10 26.31
N LEU A 51 -25.86 4.04 26.11
CA LEU A 51 -25.34 2.72 25.80
C LEU A 51 -24.54 2.67 24.47
N PRO A 52 -25.06 3.14 23.32
CA PRO A 52 -24.30 3.17 22.08
C PRO A 52 -23.10 4.11 22.15
N ILE A 53 -23.20 5.24 22.87
CA ILE A 53 -22.10 6.19 22.99
C ILE A 53 -20.96 5.63 23.85
N ALA A 54 -21.30 5.00 24.97
CA ALA A 54 -20.32 4.30 25.80
C ALA A 54 -19.65 3.14 25.03
N GLY A 55 -20.44 2.36 24.28
CA GLY A 55 -19.92 1.29 23.42
C GLY A 55 -18.98 1.81 22.33
N LEU A 56 -19.36 2.91 21.66
CA LEU A 56 -18.53 3.55 20.63
C LEU A 56 -17.23 4.09 21.21
N ALA A 57 -17.27 4.73 22.38
CA ALA A 57 -16.08 5.26 23.04
C ALA A 57 -15.12 4.14 23.47
N ALA A 58 -15.66 3.03 24.00
CA ALA A 58 -14.86 1.84 24.31
C ALA A 58 -14.23 1.23 23.05
N ALA A 59 -14.97 1.18 21.94
CA ALA A 59 -14.44 0.72 20.67
C ALA A 59 -13.32 1.65 20.15
N LEU A 60 -13.51 2.97 20.18
CA LEU A 60 -12.48 3.94 19.79
C LEU A 60 -11.22 3.84 20.66
N ALA A 61 -11.37 3.56 21.95
CA ALA A 61 -10.24 3.46 22.85
C ALA A 61 -9.47 2.12 22.72
N PHE A 62 -10.17 0.99 22.66
CA PHE A 62 -9.53 -0.33 22.82
C PHE A 62 -9.60 -1.23 21.59
N TYR A 63 -10.55 -0.98 20.68
CA TYR A 63 -10.72 -1.86 19.53
C TYR A 63 -9.66 -1.57 18.46
N LYS A 64 -9.14 -2.65 17.88
CA LYS A 64 -8.17 -2.61 16.80
C LYS A 64 -8.66 -3.48 15.67
N VAL A 65 -8.57 -2.96 14.44
CA VAL A 65 -8.95 -3.66 13.22
C VAL A 65 -7.70 -3.85 12.39
N ASN A 66 -7.35 -5.11 12.10
CA ASN A 66 -6.16 -5.47 11.32
C ASN A 66 -4.86 -4.82 11.84
N GLY A 67 -4.71 -4.73 13.16
CA GLY A 67 -3.53 -4.14 13.81
C GLY A 67 -3.54 -2.60 13.90
N LYS A 68 -4.51 -1.92 13.27
CA LYS A 68 -4.68 -0.47 13.34
C LYS A 68 -5.68 -0.07 14.42
N PRO A 69 -5.48 1.07 15.11
CA PRO A 69 -6.47 1.60 16.05
C PRO A 69 -7.78 1.93 15.33
N PHE A 70 -8.92 1.66 15.97
CA PHE A 70 -10.24 1.86 15.36
C PHE A 70 -10.47 3.30 14.88
N VAL A 71 -9.86 4.30 15.53
CA VAL A 71 -9.91 5.71 15.13
C VAL A 71 -9.44 5.91 13.69
N GLU A 72 -8.30 5.33 13.29
CA GLU A 72 -7.77 5.43 11.92
C GLU A 72 -8.72 4.81 10.89
N VAL A 73 -9.34 3.68 11.25
CA VAL A 73 -10.27 2.97 10.37
C VAL A 73 -11.56 3.76 10.21
N LEU A 74 -12.06 4.36 11.30
CA LEU A 74 -13.23 5.22 11.27
C LEU A 74 -12.98 6.46 10.41
N GLU A 75 -11.81 7.10 10.57
CA GLU A 75 -11.40 8.25 9.78
C GLU A 75 -11.28 7.90 8.29
N ALA A 76 -10.61 6.78 7.97
CA ALA A 76 -10.50 6.31 6.59
C ALA A 76 -11.88 5.98 5.98
N GLY A 77 -12.77 5.36 6.75
CA GLY A 77 -14.15 5.08 6.32
C GLY A 77 -14.95 6.36 6.07
N PHE A 78 -14.82 7.35 6.96
CA PHE A 78 -15.45 8.66 6.81
C PHE A 78 -14.93 9.41 5.58
N ASN A 79 -13.61 9.45 5.40
CA ASN A 79 -12.97 10.06 4.22
C ASN A 79 -13.36 9.33 2.92
N TYR A 80 -13.49 8.01 2.94
CA TYR A 80 -13.96 7.23 1.79
C TYR A 80 -15.43 7.52 1.43
N TYR A 81 -16.28 7.69 2.45
CA TYR A 81 -17.70 7.97 2.24
C TYR A 81 -17.94 9.39 1.74
N THR A 82 -17.21 10.37 2.28
CA THR A 82 -17.34 11.79 1.93
C THR A 82 -16.50 12.21 0.71
N GLY A 83 -15.46 11.45 0.39
CA GLY A 83 -14.58 11.71 -0.74
C GLY A 83 -15.25 11.49 -2.10
N SER A 84 -14.90 12.32 -3.07
CA SER A 84 -15.30 12.13 -4.46
C SER A 84 -14.70 10.85 -5.02
N LYS A 85 -15.54 9.94 -5.55
CA LYS A 85 -15.08 8.71 -6.20
C LYS A 85 -14.50 9.03 -7.58
N LEU A 86 -13.19 9.25 -7.66
CA LEU A 86 -12.50 9.42 -8.93
C LEU A 86 -12.21 8.03 -9.52
N PHE A 87 -13.09 7.57 -10.42
CA PHE A 87 -12.86 6.34 -11.18
C PHE A 87 -11.89 6.64 -12.33
N LEU A 88 -10.59 6.54 -12.06
CA LEU A 88 -9.58 6.61 -13.11
C LEU A 88 -9.49 5.26 -13.80
N TRP A 89 -10.15 5.15 -14.96
CA TRP A 89 -9.93 4.04 -15.85
C TRP A 89 -8.56 4.18 -16.51
N LYS A 90 -7.59 3.35 -16.11
CA LYS A 90 -6.31 3.23 -16.82
C LYS A 90 -6.47 2.25 -17.98
N HIS A 91 -6.67 2.78 -19.18
CA HIS A 91 -6.30 2.03 -20.38
C HIS A 91 -4.78 1.98 -20.40
N GLU A 92 -4.20 0.81 -20.11
CA GLU A 92 -2.82 0.54 -20.48
C GLU A 92 -2.80 0.42 -22.00
N GLU A 93 -2.54 1.52 -22.70
CA GLU A 93 -2.07 1.42 -24.06
C GLU A 93 -0.79 0.57 -24.03
N PRO A 94 -0.66 -0.45 -24.90
CA PRO A 94 0.51 -1.31 -24.91
C PRO A 94 1.73 -0.42 -25.05
N LYS A 95 2.54 -0.38 -23.98
CA LYS A 95 3.78 0.37 -23.88
C LYS A 95 4.65 -0.01 -25.07
N VAL A 96 4.59 0.79 -26.12
CA VAL A 96 5.57 0.73 -27.20
C VAL A 96 6.86 1.17 -26.52
N ALA A 97 7.74 0.20 -26.26
CA ALA A 97 8.97 0.43 -25.51
C ALA A 97 9.80 1.50 -26.22
N THR A 98 9.74 2.74 -25.73
CA THR A 98 10.70 3.77 -26.11
C THR A 98 12.05 3.34 -25.51
N PRO A 99 13.08 3.09 -26.32
CA PRO A 99 14.34 2.45 -25.89
C PRO A 99 15.13 3.20 -24.81
N GLN A 100 14.68 4.39 -24.40
CA GLN A 100 15.46 5.33 -23.61
C GLN A 100 15.29 5.16 -22.09
N GLN A 101 14.16 4.63 -21.61
CA GLN A 101 13.97 4.33 -20.19
C GLN A 101 14.51 2.94 -19.81
N ASP A 102 14.52 1.99 -20.75
CA ASP A 102 15.11 0.68 -20.53
C ASP A 102 16.66 0.74 -20.58
N ALA A 103 17.26 1.74 -21.24
CA ALA A 103 18.71 1.92 -21.29
C ALA A 103 19.33 2.32 -19.93
N ALA A 104 18.64 3.14 -19.13
CA ALA A 104 19.13 3.55 -17.81
C ALA A 104 18.99 2.44 -16.76
N ALA A 105 17.89 1.69 -16.80
CA ALA A 105 17.67 0.53 -15.92
C ALA A 105 18.54 -0.67 -16.34
N ALA A 106 18.74 -0.88 -17.65
CA ALA A 106 19.63 -1.92 -18.17
C ALA A 106 21.11 -1.61 -17.94
N ALA A 107 21.55 -0.35 -17.91
CA ALA A 107 22.93 0.00 -17.57
C ALA A 107 23.26 -0.32 -16.08
N ALA A 108 22.31 -0.09 -15.18
CA ALA A 108 22.44 -0.45 -13.76
C ALA A 108 22.43 -1.98 -13.55
N ALA A 109 21.58 -2.71 -14.27
CA ALA A 109 21.52 -4.17 -14.21
C ALA A 109 22.70 -4.87 -14.94
N ALA A 110 23.18 -4.30 -16.06
CA ALA A 110 24.30 -4.85 -16.83
C ALA A 110 25.63 -4.82 -16.07
N THR A 111 25.83 -3.84 -15.18
CA THR A 111 27.03 -3.79 -14.32
C THR A 111 27.06 -4.98 -13.34
N ALA A 112 25.89 -5.48 -12.91
CA ALA A 112 25.78 -6.66 -12.06
C ALA A 112 25.86 -7.99 -12.84
N THR A 113 25.25 -8.07 -14.03
CA THR A 113 25.22 -9.29 -14.86
C THR A 113 26.50 -9.50 -15.70
N SER A 114 27.29 -8.45 -15.95
CA SER A 114 28.55 -8.53 -16.72
C SER A 114 29.58 -9.47 -16.09
N ARG A 115 29.51 -9.74 -14.77
CA ARG A 115 30.39 -10.71 -14.11
C ARG A 115 30.05 -12.18 -14.39
N MET A 116 28.92 -12.51 -15.03
CA MET A 116 28.42 -13.89 -15.03
C MET A 116 28.03 -14.48 -16.40
N SER A 117 28.29 -13.81 -17.52
CA SER A 117 27.93 -14.36 -18.84
C SER A 117 29.02 -14.16 -19.89
N LEU A 118 30.14 -14.85 -19.71
CA LEU A 118 31.05 -15.19 -20.80
C LEU A 118 30.50 -16.42 -21.53
N GLY A 119 30.38 -16.32 -22.85
CA GLY A 119 30.33 -17.51 -23.73
C GLY A 119 29.02 -17.75 -24.47
N GLY A 120 28.59 -16.82 -25.33
CA GLY A 120 27.58 -17.11 -26.35
C GLY A 120 27.39 -15.94 -27.32
N PRO A 121 27.35 -16.16 -28.64
CA PRO A 121 27.13 -15.08 -29.61
C PRO A 121 25.70 -14.54 -29.45
N ARG A 122 25.57 -13.23 -29.16
CA ARG A 122 24.27 -12.57 -29.04
C ARG A 122 23.64 -12.42 -30.43
N LEU A 123 22.59 -13.19 -30.69
CA LEU A 123 21.81 -13.11 -31.92
C LEU A 123 20.92 -11.87 -31.87
N THR A 124 21.37 -10.78 -32.50
CA THR A 124 20.55 -9.58 -32.69
C THR A 124 19.55 -9.82 -33.82
N ARG A 125 18.40 -9.11 -33.81
CA ARG A 125 17.35 -9.28 -34.84
C ARG A 125 17.90 -9.13 -36.27
N GLY A 126 18.86 -8.24 -36.49
CA GLY A 126 19.54 -8.08 -37.78
C GLY A 126 20.35 -9.32 -38.20
N LYS A 127 21.05 -9.98 -37.27
CA LYS A 127 21.82 -11.21 -37.53
C LYS A 127 20.93 -12.40 -37.87
N LEU A 128 19.75 -12.50 -37.25
CA LEU A 128 18.76 -13.54 -37.58
C LEU A 128 18.18 -13.34 -38.98
N THR A 129 17.90 -12.10 -39.39
CA THR A 129 17.43 -11.79 -40.74
C THR A 129 18.51 -12.08 -41.80
N GLU A 130 19.78 -11.76 -41.52
CA GLU A 130 20.90 -12.04 -42.40
C GLU A 130 21.11 -13.55 -42.61
N LEU A 131 20.99 -14.34 -41.53
CA LEU A 131 21.04 -15.80 -41.57
C LEU A 131 19.88 -16.39 -42.37
N ALA A 132 18.65 -15.93 -42.11
CA ALA A 132 17.47 -16.39 -42.85
C ALA A 132 17.59 -16.11 -44.35
N TRP A 133 18.09 -14.92 -44.71
CA TRP A 133 18.34 -14.57 -46.11
C TRP A 133 19.43 -15.44 -46.74
N SER A 134 20.54 -15.70 -46.04
CA SER A 134 21.61 -16.55 -46.57
C SER A 134 21.16 -18.01 -46.78
N LEU A 135 20.21 -18.49 -45.98
CA LEU A 135 19.67 -19.85 -46.05
C LEU A 135 18.71 -20.00 -47.24
N ASP A 136 17.90 -18.98 -47.50
CA ASP A 136 16.97 -18.91 -48.62
C ASP A 136 17.70 -18.81 -49.98
N VAL A 137 18.76 -17.99 -50.04
CA VAL A 137 19.62 -17.86 -51.24
C VAL A 137 20.31 -19.19 -51.57
N LYS A 138 20.72 -19.95 -50.56
CA LYS A 138 21.38 -21.26 -50.76
C LYS A 138 20.40 -22.36 -51.16
N SER A 139 19.13 -22.25 -50.76
CA SER A 139 18.04 -23.17 -51.16
C SER A 139 17.65 -23.03 -52.63
N THR A 140 17.94 -21.88 -53.26
CA THR A 140 17.54 -21.60 -54.65
C THR A 140 18.60 -22.08 -55.67
N GLY A 141 19.73 -22.61 -55.20
CA GLY A 141 20.90 -22.95 -56.02
C GLY A 141 21.11 -24.43 -56.35
N GLU A 142 20.27 -25.36 -55.89
CA GLU A 142 20.40 -26.78 -56.27
C GLU A 142 19.37 -27.19 -57.33
N PRO A 143 19.75 -27.29 -58.62
CA PRO A 143 19.07 -28.18 -59.53
C PRO A 143 19.48 -29.62 -59.18
N ASN A 144 18.54 -30.33 -58.58
CA ASN A 144 18.33 -31.77 -58.67
C ASN A 144 19.20 -32.47 -59.74
N SER A 145 20.15 -33.30 -59.28
CA SER A 145 20.57 -34.52 -59.97
C SER A 145 19.78 -35.70 -59.43
#